data_AF-A0A6C0B970-F1
#
_entry.id   AF-A0A6C0B970-F1
#
_cell.length_a   1.000
_cell.length_b   1.000
_cell.length_c   1.000
_cell.angle_alpha   90.00
_cell.angle_beta   90.00
_cell.angle_gamma   90.00
#
_symmetry.space_group_name_H-M   'P 1'
#
loop_
_entity.id
_entity.type
_entity.pdbx_description
1 polymer ?
#
loop_
_entity_poly.entity_id
_entity_poly.type
_entity_poly.pdbx_seq_one_letter_code
_entity_poly.pdbx_strand_id
1 'polypeptide(L)' 'MPFTMRKLPKKELYRVYNTKTKRVHAYGTTLDKAKKQIRFLYMNERKMSSPR' A
#
# COMPACT_ATOMS: atom_id res chain seq x y z
N MET A 1 -1.50 -6.88 -8.28
CA MET A 1 -0.77 -5.94 -7.39
C MET A 1 -0.73 -6.52 -5.98
N PRO A 2 0.46 -6.74 -5.39
CA PRO A 2 0.57 -7.25 -4.03
C PRO A 2 0.34 -6.18 -2.95
N PHE A 3 0.24 -4.90 -3.31
CA PHE A 3 -0.12 -3.84 -2.36
C PHE A 3 -1.60 -3.49 -2.49
N THR A 4 -2.30 -3.41 -1.37
CA THR A 4 -3.71 -3.02 -1.33
C THR A 4 -4.01 -2.15 -0.12
N MET A 5 -5.20 -1.55 -0.09
CA MET A 5 -5.70 -0.77 1.05
C MET A 5 -7.04 -1.31 1.55
N ARG A 6 -7.29 -1.16 2.86
CA ARG A 6 -8.58 -1.48 3.49
C ARG A 6 -9.00 -0.34 4.42
N LYS A 7 -10.27 0.06 4.35
CA LYS A 7 -10.85 1.04 5.28
C LYS A 7 -10.86 0.47 6.70
N LEU A 8 -10.44 1.29 7.66
CA LEU A 8 -10.49 0.92 9.08
C LEU A 8 -11.95 0.95 9.57
N PRO A 9 -12.34 0.01 10.45
CA PRO A 9 -13.68 0.03 11.02
C PRO A 9 -13.86 1.32 11.83
N LYS A 10 -15.04 1.96 11.67
CA LYS A 10 -15.43 3.18 12.39
C LYS A 10 -14.49 4.39 12.21
N LYS A 11 -13.63 4.40 11.17
CA LYS A 11 -12.75 5.54 10.85
C LYS A 11 -12.74 5.83 9.35
N GLU A 12 -12.56 7.08 8.97
CA GLU A 12 -12.34 7.51 7.57
C GLU A 12 -10.88 7.36 7.11
N LEU A 13 -10.18 6.41 7.72
CA LEU A 13 -8.78 6.13 7.47
C LEU A 13 -8.65 4.77 6.80
N TYR A 14 -7.57 4.63 6.04
CA TYR A 14 -7.22 3.45 5.26
C TYR A 14 -5.90 2.90 5.75
N ARG A 15 -5.81 1.57 5.87
CA ARG A 15 -4.54 0.86 6.06
C ARG A 15 -4.02 0.37 4.73
N VAL A 16 -2.74 0.55 4.45
CA VAL A 16 -2.03 0.01 3.28
C VAL A 16 -1.17 -1.17 3.74
N TYR A 17 -1.35 -2.32 3.08
CA TYR A 17 -0.63 -3.54 3.41
C TYR A 17 -0.29 -4.33 2.16
N ASN A 18 0.73 -5.16 2.27
CA ASN A 18 1.11 -6.10 1.24
C ASN A 18 0.33 -7.42 1.46
N THR A 19 -0.42 -7.88 0.47
CA THR A 19 -1.21 -9.12 0.52
C THR A 19 -0.35 -10.37 0.47
N LYS A 20 0.85 -10.31 -0.13
CA LYS A 20 1.80 -11.42 -0.19
C LYS A 20 2.56 -11.59 1.12
N THR A 21 3.15 -10.51 1.63
CA THR A 21 4.02 -10.57 2.83
C THR A 21 3.29 -10.26 4.13
N LYS A 22 2.01 -9.87 4.05
CA LYS A 22 1.19 -9.39 5.19
C LYS A 22 1.76 -8.18 5.93
N ARG A 23 2.83 -7.55 5.41
CA ARG A 23 3.44 -6.36 6.00
C ARG A 23 2.52 -5.15 5.86
N VAL A 24 2.34 -4.43 6.96
CA VAL A 24 1.61 -3.16 6.99
C VAL A 24 2.59 -2.03 6.71
N HIS A 25 2.32 -1.24 5.68
CA HIS A 25 3.14 -0.08 5.30
C HIS A 25 2.57 1.24 5.82
N ALA A 26 1.26 1.29 6.04
CA ALA A 26 0.60 2.40 6.72
C ALA A 26 -0.65 1.87 7.42
N TYR A 27 -0.86 2.20 8.70
CA TYR A 27 -2.04 1.71 9.43
C TYR A 27 -3.25 2.65 9.31
N GLY A 28 -3.04 3.97 9.31
CA GLY A 28 -4.11 4.95 9.19
C GLY A 28 -3.67 6.13 8.35
N THR A 29 -4.16 6.20 7.11
CA THR A 29 -3.91 7.31 6.20
C THR A 29 -5.17 7.68 5.43
N THR A 30 -5.23 8.86 4.84
CA THR A 30 -6.39 9.26 4.02
C THR A 30 -6.42 8.50 2.69
N LEU A 31 -7.59 8.43 2.04
CA LEU A 31 -7.76 7.72 0.77
C LEU A 31 -6.72 8.16 -0.29
N ASP A 32 -6.52 9.48 -0.44
CA ASP A 32 -5.59 10.04 -1.41
C ASP A 32 -4.14 9.61 -1.15
N LYS A 33 -3.70 9.72 0.11
CA LYS A 33 -2.37 9.28 0.54
C LYS A 33 -2.20 7.77 0.38
N ALA A 34 -3.21 6.97 0.70
CA ALA A 34 -3.19 5.51 0.50
C ALA A 34 -2.99 5.15 -0.98
N LYS A 35 -3.74 5.79 -1.89
CA LYS A 35 -3.61 5.60 -3.34
C LYS A 35 -2.20 5.95 -3.84
N LYS A 36 -1.68 7.11 -3.44
CA LYS A 36 -0.30 7.53 -3.77
C LYS A 36 0.74 6.53 -3.26
N GLN A 37 0.57 6.04 -2.04
CA GLN A 37 1.51 5.09 -1.43
C GLN A 37 1.48 3.72 -2.12
N ILE A 38 0.30 3.20 -2.48
CA ILE A 38 0.21 1.96 -3.28
C ILE A 38 0.91 2.11 -4.63
N ARG A 39 0.70 3.24 -5.32
CA ARG A 39 1.36 3.52 -6.61
C ARG A 39 2.88 3.56 -6.47
N PHE A 40 3.38 4.23 -5.44
CA PHE A 40 4.81 4.30 -5.17
C PHE A 40 5.42 2.92 -4.85
N LEU A 41 4.80 2.16 -3.95
CA LEU A 41 5.24 0.81 -3.58
C LEU A 41 5.29 -0.13 -4.79
N TYR A 42 4.27 -0.05 -5.65
CA TYR A 42 4.23 -0.82 -6.89
C TYR A 42 5.37 -0.46 -7.86
N MET A 43 5.66 0.82 -8.04
CA MET A 43 6.78 1.27 -8.89
C MET A 43 8.12 0.77 -8.36
N ASN A 44 8.33 0.81 -7.04
CA ASN A 44 9.59 0.33 -6.44
C ASN A 44 9.75 -1.18 -6.54
N GLU A 45 8.68 -1.96 -6.31
CA GLU A 45 8.73 -3.42 -6.46
C GLU A 45 9.05 -3.82 -7.91
N ARG A 46 8.48 -3.11 -8.89
CA ARG A 46 8.78 -3.33 -10.31
C ARG A 46 10.23 -2.98 -10.66
N LYS A 47 10.79 -1.90 -10.10
CA LYS A 47 12.21 -1.54 -10.27
C LYS A 47 13.16 -2.57 -9.66
N MET A 48 12.82 -3.14 -8.50
CA MET A 48 13.63 -4.19 -7.87
C MET A 48 13.55 -5.54 -8.60
N SER A 49 12.44 -5.84 -9.27
CA SER A 49 12.22 -7.11 -9.98
C SER A 49 12.86 -7.16 -11.38
N SER A 50 13.33 -6.03 -11.90
CA SER A 50 14.13 -5.97 -13.14
C SER A 50 15.43 -5.22 -12.84
N PRO A 51 16.47 -5.92 -12.33
CA PRO A 51 17.80 -5.34 -12.30
C PRO A 51 18.23 -5.07 -13.75
N ARG A 52 18.69 -3.85 -14.01
CA ARG A 52 19.42 -3.53 -15.24
C ARG A 52 20.77 -4.23 -15.23
#